data_AF-A0A8C4XBH2-F1
#
_entry.id   AF-A0A8C4XBH2-F1
#
_cell.length_a   1.000
_cell.length_b   1.000
_cell.length_c   1.000
_cell.angle_alpha   90.00
_cell.angle_beta   90.00
_cell.angle_gamma   90.00
#
_symmetry.space_group_name_H-M   'P 1'
#
loop_
_entity.id
_entity.type
_entity.pdbx_description
1 polymer ?
#
loop_
_entity_poly.entity_id
_entity_poly.type
_entity_poly.pdbx_seq_one_letter_code
_entity_poly.pdbx_strand_id
1 'polypeptide(L)'
;MKKNYPDPDNFSWERYLEETGSVAAPAHAFKPRHPHGFQVNMKLEAVDKRNPFVIRAYLKVFVTHLPQIHFDGWSHMYDYWIDADHPDLHPVGWCERTGHALKPPLREAIKQLPGME
;
A
#
# COMPACT_ATOMS: atom_id res chain seq x y z
N MET A 1 -12.62 -24.29 12.76
CA MET A 1 -12.47 -23.53 14.03
C MET A 1 -11.00 -23.60 14.43
N LYS A 2 -10.30 -22.46 14.52
CA LYS A 2 -8.91 -22.45 15.02
C LYS A 2 -8.95 -22.83 16.50
N LYS A 3 -8.36 -23.96 16.88
CA LYS A 3 -8.16 -24.30 18.29
C LYS A 3 -7.12 -23.32 18.83
N ASN A 4 -7.51 -22.46 19.76
CA ASN A 4 -6.56 -21.69 20.56
C ASN A 4 -5.71 -22.67 21.38
N TYR A 5 -4.46 -22.30 21.68
CA TYR A 5 -3.62 -23.13 22.53
C TYR A 5 -4.29 -23.28 23.92
N PRO A 6 -4.29 -24.47 24.54
CA PRO A 6 -5.13 -24.77 25.70
C PRO A 6 -4.90 -23.87 26.91
N ASP A 7 -3.69 -23.34 27.08
CA ASP A 7 -3.29 -22.42 28.14
C ASP A 7 -2.40 -21.30 27.56
N PRO A 8 -2.97 -20.18 27.10
CA PRO A 8 -2.21 -19.12 26.47
C PRO A 8 -1.32 -18.35 27.47
N ASP A 9 -1.69 -18.32 28.76
CA ASP A 9 -0.94 -17.59 29.78
C ASP A 9 0.35 -18.32 30.19
N ASN A 10 0.40 -19.65 29.99
CA ASN A 10 1.60 -20.48 30.19
C ASN A 10 2.21 -21.02 28.89
N PHE A 11 1.98 -20.34 27.76
CA PHE A 11 2.51 -20.76 26.46
C PHE A 11 4.04 -20.78 26.43
N SER A 12 4.61 -21.87 25.90
CA SER A 12 6.05 -22.00 25.61
C SER A 12 6.26 -22.45 24.17
N TRP A 13 7.07 -21.69 23.42
CA TRP A 13 7.47 -22.08 22.06
C TRP A 13 8.20 -23.41 22.02
N GLU A 14 9.04 -23.70 23.01
CA GLU A 14 9.80 -24.96 23.08
C GLU A 14 8.84 -26.16 23.16
N ARG A 15 7.91 -26.13 24.13
CA ARG A 15 6.89 -27.18 24.28
C ARG A 15 6.00 -27.29 23.06
N TYR A 16 5.57 -26.15 22.49
CA TYR A 16 4.71 -26.15 21.31
C TYR A 16 5.38 -26.81 20.10
N LEU A 17 6.66 -26.51 19.86
CA LEU A 17 7.42 -27.12 18.77
C LEU A 17 7.62 -28.62 18.99
N GLU A 18 7.92 -29.04 20.23
CA GLU A 18 7.99 -30.46 20.62
C GLU A 18 6.66 -31.20 20.42
N GLU A 19 5.57 -30.67 20.98
CA GLU A 19 4.21 -31.25 20.92
C GLU A 19 3.68 -31.39 19.49
N THR A 20 4.04 -30.46 18.61
CA THR A 20 3.60 -30.46 17.20
C THR A 20 4.59 -31.14 16.26
N GLY A 21 5.79 -31.51 16.72
CA GLY A 21 6.88 -31.97 15.86
C GLY A 21 7.33 -30.93 14.84
N SER A 22 7.09 -29.65 15.10
CA SER A 22 7.40 -28.55 14.19
C SER A 22 8.84 -28.06 14.38
N VAL A 23 9.39 -27.43 13.33
CA VAL A 23 10.71 -26.79 13.38
C VAL A 23 10.54 -25.29 13.20
N ALA A 24 11.18 -24.50 14.06
CA ALA A 24 11.20 -23.06 13.91
C ALA A 24 11.86 -22.66 12.60
N ALA A 25 11.29 -21.68 11.89
CA ALA A 25 11.98 -21.09 10.75
C ALA A 25 13.34 -20.53 11.21
N PRO A 26 14.45 -20.88 10.54
CA PRO A 26 15.75 -20.49 11.02
C PRO A 26 15.95 -18.98 10.87
N ALA A 27 16.68 -18.35 11.81
CA ALA A 27 16.87 -16.90 11.82
C ALA A 27 17.45 -16.35 10.49
N HIS A 28 18.31 -17.12 9.83
CA HIS A 28 18.91 -16.73 8.55
C HIS A 28 17.93 -16.75 7.36
N ALA A 29 16.74 -17.35 7.50
CA ALA A 29 15.70 -17.29 6.48
C ALA A 29 15.02 -15.91 6.44
N PHE A 30 15.07 -15.15 7.54
CA PHE A 30 14.49 -13.82 7.61
C PHE A 30 15.48 -12.78 7.08
N LYS A 31 15.07 -12.07 6.03
CA LYS A 31 15.83 -10.97 5.45
C LYS A 31 15.07 -9.66 5.66
N PRO A 32 15.55 -8.75 6.52
CA PRO A 32 14.91 -7.45 6.71
C PRO A 32 14.81 -6.69 5.39
N ARG A 33 13.66 -6.09 5.12
CA ARG A 33 13.47 -5.23 3.95
C ARG A 33 14.19 -3.91 4.16
N HIS A 34 14.82 -3.38 3.11
CA HIS A 34 15.34 -2.01 3.12
C HIS A 34 14.22 -0.97 3.19
N PRO A 35 14.46 0.21 3.79
CA PRO A 35 13.50 1.32 3.75
C PRO A 35 13.14 1.72 2.32
N HIS A 36 11.89 2.13 2.09
CA HIS A 36 11.35 2.36 0.75
C HIS A 36 11.82 3.64 0.04
N GLY A 37 12.49 4.56 0.72
CA GLY A 37 13.02 5.79 0.12
C GLY A 37 12.01 6.87 -0.29
N PHE A 38 10.70 6.58 -0.38
CA PHE A 38 9.67 7.60 -0.61
C PHE A 38 9.71 8.76 0.39
N GLN A 39 9.49 9.98 -0.11
CA GLN A 39 9.44 11.22 0.66
C GLN A 39 8.03 11.83 0.61
N VAL A 40 7.72 12.64 1.63
CA VAL A 40 6.50 13.45 1.69
C VAL A 40 6.36 14.30 0.43
N ASN A 41 5.16 14.34 -0.13
CA ASN A 41 4.79 15.07 -1.36
C ASN A 41 5.44 14.57 -2.67
N MET A 42 6.15 13.44 -2.70
CA MET A 42 6.52 12.80 -3.98
C MET A 42 5.25 12.46 -4.79
N LYS A 43 5.34 12.51 -6.13
CA LYS A 43 4.26 12.11 -7.03
C LYS A 43 4.53 10.72 -7.59
N LEU A 44 3.49 9.91 -7.70
CA LEU A 44 3.48 8.55 -8.23
C LEU A 44 2.17 8.29 -8.97
N GLU A 45 2.05 7.14 -9.61
CA GLU A 45 0.81 6.65 -10.22
C GLU A 45 0.31 5.44 -9.42
N ALA A 46 -0.98 5.40 -9.08
CA ALA A 46 -1.56 4.33 -8.29
C ALA A 46 -2.94 3.92 -8.82
N VAL A 47 -3.24 2.63 -8.72
CA VAL A 47 -4.58 2.10 -9.03
C VAL A 47 -5.59 2.54 -7.95
N ASP A 48 -6.79 2.96 -8.35
CA ASP A 48 -7.86 3.31 -7.40
C ASP A 48 -8.48 2.02 -6.84
N LYS A 49 -8.27 1.75 -5.54
CA LYS A 49 -8.84 0.56 -4.85
C LYS A 49 -10.36 0.45 -4.97
N ARG A 50 -11.08 1.55 -5.21
CA ARG A 50 -12.55 1.56 -5.35
C ARG A 50 -12.99 1.38 -6.80
N ASN A 51 -12.09 1.64 -7.76
CA ASN A 51 -12.31 1.40 -9.17
C ASN A 51 -11.01 0.92 -9.83
N PRO A 52 -10.74 -0.39 -9.81
CA PRO A 52 -9.50 -0.97 -10.31
C PRO A 52 -9.22 -0.74 -11.79
N PHE A 53 -10.22 -0.31 -12.57
CA PHE A 53 -10.07 0.05 -13.98
C PHE A 53 -9.50 1.46 -14.19
N VAL A 54 -9.22 2.19 -13.11
CA VAL A 54 -8.81 3.58 -13.15
C VAL A 54 -7.47 3.75 -12.42
N ILE A 55 -6.49 4.30 -13.16
CA ILE A 55 -5.20 4.71 -12.59
C ILE A 55 -5.19 6.22 -12.45
N ARG A 56 -4.74 6.72 -11.30
CA ARG A 56 -4.68 8.14 -10.99
C ARG A 56 -3.29 8.49 -10.49
N ALA A 57 -2.80 9.68 -10.83
CA ALA A 57 -1.48 10.16 -10.41
C ALA A 57 -1.58 10.95 -9.11
N TYR A 58 -0.93 10.49 -8.03
CA TYR A 58 -0.40 11.31 -6.91
C TYR A 58 0.17 10.41 -5.77
N LEU A 59 0.87 11.03 -4.81
CA LEU A 59 1.13 10.51 -3.45
C LEU A 59 1.24 11.70 -2.43
N LYS A 60 0.88 11.48 -1.15
CA LYS A 60 1.28 12.35 -0.01
C LYS A 60 1.71 11.49 1.18
N VAL A 61 3.01 11.21 1.31
CA VAL A 61 3.55 10.34 2.38
C VAL A 61 3.47 11.03 3.74
N PHE A 62 3.01 10.30 4.76
CA PHE A 62 3.39 10.56 6.14
C PHE A 62 3.89 9.25 6.77
N VAL A 63 5.08 9.32 7.38
CA VAL A 63 5.66 8.32 8.30
C VAL A 63 6.40 7.12 7.67
N THR A 64 7.41 6.66 8.41
CA THR A 64 8.64 5.91 8.10
C THR A 64 8.49 4.46 7.61
N HIS A 65 7.28 3.88 7.56
CA HIS A 65 7.12 2.44 7.33
C HIS A 65 6.10 2.06 6.26
N LEU A 66 5.04 2.85 6.06
CA LEU A 66 4.00 2.59 5.07
C LEU A 66 3.62 3.89 4.36
N PRO A 67 3.65 3.96 3.03
CA PRO A 67 3.10 5.10 2.30
C PRO A 67 1.59 5.27 2.50
N GLN A 68 1.15 6.51 2.65
CA GLN A 68 -0.26 6.90 2.55
C GLN A 68 -0.55 7.55 1.19
N ILE A 69 -1.59 7.07 0.52
CA ILE A 69 -2.02 7.48 -0.80
C ILE A 69 -3.17 8.50 -0.63
N HIS A 70 -3.01 9.76 -1.06
CA HIS A 70 -4.03 10.84 -1.07
C HIS A 70 -4.45 11.42 -2.45
N PHE A 71 -5.63 11.11 -3.01
CA PHE A 71 -6.00 11.54 -4.39
C PHE A 71 -6.03 13.07 -4.58
N ASP A 72 -5.18 13.62 -5.48
CA ASP A 72 -5.13 15.07 -5.76
C ASP A 72 -6.54 15.60 -6.15
N GLY A 73 -7.05 16.54 -5.36
CA GLY A 73 -8.37 17.14 -5.54
C GLY A 73 -9.54 16.31 -5.00
N TRP A 74 -9.28 15.17 -4.36
CA TRP A 74 -10.29 14.37 -3.66
C TRP A 74 -10.22 14.62 -2.15
N SER A 75 -11.31 14.27 -1.46
CA SER A 75 -11.35 14.33 0.01
C SER A 75 -10.37 13.35 0.65
N HIS A 76 -9.74 13.75 1.75
CA HIS A 76 -8.88 12.91 2.59
C HIS A 76 -9.57 11.65 3.13
N MET A 77 -10.90 11.58 3.10
CA MET A 77 -11.65 10.37 3.44
C MET A 77 -11.36 9.17 2.51
N TYR A 78 -10.76 9.43 1.33
CA TYR A 78 -10.36 8.41 0.37
C TYR A 78 -8.89 8.02 0.48
N ASP A 79 -8.17 8.59 1.45
CA ASP A 79 -6.77 8.28 1.67
C ASP A 79 -6.64 6.88 2.26
N TYR A 80 -5.60 6.15 1.86
CA TYR A 80 -5.38 4.80 2.36
C TYR A 80 -3.90 4.45 2.48
N TRP A 81 -3.58 3.52 3.38
CA TRP A 81 -2.24 2.97 3.55
C TRP A 81 -2.00 1.84 2.55
N ILE A 82 -0.78 1.77 2.03
CA ILE A 82 -0.34 0.74 1.10
C ILE A 82 1.10 0.34 1.41
N ASP A 83 1.47 -0.91 1.12
CA ASP A 83 2.87 -1.32 1.14
C ASP A 83 3.66 -0.60 0.04
N ALA A 84 4.90 -0.22 0.36
CA ALA A 84 5.75 0.49 -0.58
C ALA A 84 6.16 -0.32 -1.82
N ASP A 85 6.16 -1.66 -1.70
CA ASP A 85 6.44 -2.62 -2.77
C ASP A 85 5.15 -3.18 -3.39
N HIS A 86 4.02 -2.56 -3.14
CA HIS A 86 2.74 -2.99 -3.70
C HIS A 86 2.76 -2.88 -5.23
N PRO A 87 2.30 -3.91 -5.97
CA PRO A 87 2.39 -3.95 -7.42
C PRO A 87 1.62 -2.82 -8.11
N ASP A 88 0.56 -2.31 -7.49
CA ASP A 88 -0.28 -1.22 -8.00
C ASP A 88 0.29 0.19 -7.75
N LEU A 89 1.52 0.29 -7.24
CA LEU A 89 2.22 1.56 -7.04
C LEU A 89 3.32 1.71 -8.09
N HIS A 90 3.26 2.78 -8.88
CA HIS A 90 4.10 2.95 -10.05
C HIS A 90 4.79 4.32 -10.08
N PRO A 91 5.99 4.42 -10.68
CA PRO A 91 6.63 5.71 -10.91
C PRO A 91 5.86 6.54 -11.94
N VAL A 92 6.03 7.86 -11.88
CA VAL A 92 5.47 8.78 -12.87
C VAL A 92 5.85 8.36 -14.31
N GLY A 93 4.88 8.45 -15.22
CA GLY A 93 4.98 8.06 -16.62
C GLY A 93 4.74 6.57 -16.88
N TRP A 94 4.35 5.77 -15.88
CA TRP A 94 4.08 4.34 -16.08
C TRP A 94 2.88 4.11 -16.99
N CYS A 95 1.81 4.87 -16.80
CA CYS A 95 0.61 4.85 -17.64
C CYS A 95 0.94 5.18 -19.09
N GLU A 96 1.73 6.23 -19.34
CA GLU A 96 2.17 6.62 -20.68
C GLU A 96 2.97 5.49 -21.35
N ARG A 97 3.93 4.89 -20.64
CA ARG A 97 4.78 3.81 -21.18
C ARG A 97 4.02 2.51 -21.44
N THR A 98 2.97 2.22 -20.68
CA THR A 98 2.22 0.95 -20.76
C THR A 98 0.90 1.08 -21.52
N GLY A 99 0.53 2.29 -21.97
CA GLY A 99 -0.72 2.55 -22.68
C GLY A 99 -1.97 2.57 -21.79
N HIS A 100 -1.80 2.65 -20.46
CA HIS A 100 -2.93 2.79 -19.54
C HIS A 100 -3.41 4.24 -19.46
N ALA A 101 -4.72 4.44 -19.35
CA ALA A 101 -5.29 5.76 -19.22
C ALA A 101 -5.05 6.33 -17.82
N LEU A 102 -4.28 7.43 -17.75
CA LEU A 102 -4.11 8.20 -16.52
C LEU A 102 -5.26 9.20 -16.36
N LYS A 103 -5.95 9.16 -15.22
CA LYS A 103 -6.96 10.18 -14.91
C LYS A 103 -6.32 11.40 -14.25
N PRO A 104 -6.64 12.63 -14.73
CA PRO A 104 -6.12 13.85 -14.12
C PRO A 104 -6.71 14.08 -12.72
N PRO A 105 -6.06 14.93 -11.90
CA PRO A 105 -6.62 15.40 -10.64
C PRO A 105 -8.03 15.98 -10.79
N LEU A 106 -8.90 15.78 -9.79
CA LEU A 106 -10.30 16.22 -9.88
C LEU A 106 -10.43 17.74 -10.06
N ARG A 107 -9.56 18.52 -9.40
CA ARG A 107 -9.57 19.97 -9.51
C ARG A 107 -9.23 20.46 -10.93
N GLU A 108 -8.38 19.74 -11.64
CA GLU A 108 -8.05 20.05 -13.04
C GLU A 108 -9.14 19.55 -14.00
N ALA A 109 -9.79 18.42 -13.69
CA ALA A 109 -10.93 17.94 -14.46
C ALA A 109 -12.13 18.89 -14.41
N ILE A 110 -12.41 19.50 -13.25
CA ILE A 110 -13.52 20.46 -13.09
C ILE A 110 -13.29 21.73 -13.91
N LYS A 111 -12.06 22.25 -13.97
CA LYS A 111 -11.73 23.44 -14.79
C LYS A 111 -11.91 23.21 -16.29
N GLN A 112 -11.85 21.96 -16.74
CA GLN A 112 -11.99 21.60 -18.16
C GLN A 112 -13.45 21.37 -18.57
N LEU A 113 -14.41 21.42 -17.64
CA LEU A 113 -15.83 21.32 -17.94
C LEU A 113 -16.38 22.71 -18.31
N PRO A 114 -16.94 22.90 -19.51
CA PRO A 114 -17.48 24.19 -19.92
C PRO A 114 -18.73 24.54 -19.07
N GLY A 115 -18.74 25.73 -18.46
CA GLY A 115 -19.94 26.31 -17.83
C GLY A 115 -19.95 26.42 -16.30
N MET A 116 -18.80 26.35 -15.61
CA MET A 116 -18.71 26.55 -14.14
C MET A 116 -17.71 27.66 -13.75
N GLU A 117 -17.73 28.80 -14.45
CA GLU A 117 -17.09 30.05 -13.99
C GLU A 117 -18.16 31.04 -13.51
#